data_AF-A0A4Q3AK20-F1
#
_entry.id   AF-A0A4Q3AK20-F1
#
_cell.length_a   1.000
_cell.length_b   1.000
_cell.length_c   1.000
_cell.angle_alpha   90.00
_cell.angle_beta   90.00
_cell.angle_gamma   90.00
#
_symmetry.space_group_name_H-M   'P 1'
#
loop_
_entity.id
_entity.type
_entity.pdbx_description
1 polymer ?
#
loop_
_entity_poly.entity_id
_entity_poly.type
_entity_poly.pdbx_seq_one_letter_code
_entity_poly.pdbx_strand_id
1 'polypeptide(L)'
;MSKFVERLISDDFVWTAITNHVVGPRKRNSGGGFHMNCPMCTSRGESADTKMRCGVKPDQGGVVIFDFNCGFKTRWKPGELLSKNMQAFLQAIGVPSSEVSRLNHKLFTLRGILSKSPEAMNLIPETTRPSFQTT
;
A
#
# COMPACT_ATOMS: atom_id res chain seq x y z
N MET A 1 -0.52 -10.28 -26.05
CA MET A 1 0.18 -9.48 -25.01
C MET A 1 -0.76 -8.94 -23.94
N SER A 2 -2.01 -8.52 -24.25
CA SER A 2 -2.88 -7.85 -23.25
C SER A 2 -3.17 -8.68 -21.99
N LYS A 3 -3.56 -9.97 -22.12
CA LYS A 3 -3.90 -10.82 -20.96
C LYS A 3 -2.75 -11.03 -19.95
N PHE A 4 -1.49 -10.97 -20.38
CA PHE A 4 -0.35 -11.09 -19.46
C PHE A 4 -0.15 -9.81 -18.65
N VAL A 5 -0.24 -8.66 -19.33
CA VAL A 5 -0.16 -7.33 -18.70
C VAL A 5 -1.33 -7.13 -17.75
N GLU A 6 -2.55 -7.50 -18.15
CA GLU A 6 -3.74 -7.44 -17.29
C GLU A 6 -3.54 -8.23 -15.99
N ARG A 7 -3.01 -9.47 -16.08
CA ARG A 7 -2.68 -10.27 -14.90
C ARG A 7 -1.63 -9.60 -14.00
N LEU A 8 -0.58 -9.05 -14.60
CA LEU A 8 0.47 -8.34 -13.86
C LEU A 8 -0.06 -7.09 -13.14
N ILE A 9 -0.96 -6.33 -13.77
CA ILE A 9 -1.59 -5.15 -13.18
C ILE A 9 -2.57 -5.56 -12.07
N SER A 10 -3.24 -6.71 -12.21
CA SER A 10 -4.16 -7.24 -11.19
C SER A 10 -3.46 -7.93 -10.01
N ASP A 11 -2.14 -8.17 -10.08
CA ASP A 11 -1.39 -8.86 -9.03
C ASP A 11 -1.30 -8.00 -7.76
N ASP A 12 -1.75 -8.55 -6.64
CA ASP A 12 -1.97 -7.84 -5.38
C ASP A 12 -0.79 -7.96 -4.40
N PHE A 13 0.40 -8.28 -4.90
CA PHE A 13 1.54 -8.66 -4.05
C PHE A 13 1.92 -7.65 -2.95
N VAL A 14 1.66 -6.35 -3.11
CA VAL A 14 1.87 -5.36 -2.01
C VAL A 14 0.78 -5.49 -0.94
N TRP A 15 -0.48 -5.67 -1.35
CA TRP A 15 -1.59 -5.95 -0.45
C TRP A 15 -1.34 -7.25 0.32
N THR A 16 -0.94 -8.31 -0.39
CA THR A 16 -0.59 -9.61 0.21
C THR A 16 0.56 -9.48 1.23
N ALA A 17 1.61 -8.72 0.93
CA ALA A 17 2.69 -8.46 1.88
C ALA A 17 2.18 -7.78 3.16
N ILE A 18 1.29 -6.80 3.03
CA ILE A 18 0.67 -6.10 4.16
C ILE A 18 -0.18 -7.07 4.99
N THR A 19 -1.10 -7.81 4.36
CA THR A 19 -2.04 -8.67 5.09
C THR A 19 -1.38 -9.85 5.80
N ASN A 20 -0.23 -10.30 5.29
CA ASN A 20 0.55 -11.38 5.89
C ASN A 20 1.34 -10.94 7.13
N HIS A 21 1.68 -9.65 7.23
CA HIS A 21 2.54 -9.13 8.31
C HIS A 21 1.79 -8.25 9.32
N VAL A 22 0.60 -7.73 8.98
CA VAL A 22 -0.20 -6.99 9.96
C VAL A 22 -0.60 -7.92 11.11
N VAL A 23 -0.07 -7.60 12.29
CA VAL A 23 -0.38 -8.25 13.57
C VAL A 23 -1.33 -7.40 14.41
N GLY A 24 -2.09 -8.05 15.28
CA GLY A 24 -2.97 -7.39 16.25
C GLY A 24 -4.44 -7.24 15.83
N PRO A 25 -5.25 -6.56 16.66
CA PRO A 25 -6.68 -6.38 16.43
C PRO A 25 -6.97 -5.62 15.14
N ARG A 26 -7.96 -6.09 14.39
CA ARG A 26 -8.40 -5.52 13.12
C ARG A 26 -9.91 -5.41 13.08
N LYS A 27 -10.43 -4.25 12.68
CA LYS A 27 -11.85 -4.05 12.38
C LYS A 27 -12.05 -4.03 10.87
N ARG A 28 -12.67 -5.07 10.30
CA ARG A 28 -12.98 -5.12 8.86
C ARG A 28 -13.93 -3.99 8.47
N ASN A 29 -13.77 -3.49 7.24
CA ASN A 29 -14.73 -2.59 6.62
C ASN A 29 -15.45 -3.29 5.45
N SER A 30 -16.57 -2.73 4.99
CA SER A 30 -17.39 -3.29 3.90
C SER A 30 -16.69 -3.28 2.53
N GLY A 31 -15.63 -2.49 2.37
CA GLY A 31 -14.84 -2.38 1.13
C GLY A 31 -13.67 -3.38 1.04
N GLY A 32 -13.68 -4.46 1.85
CA GLY A 32 -12.62 -5.47 1.86
C GLY A 32 -11.33 -5.08 2.59
N GLY A 33 -11.26 -3.84 3.07
CA GLY A 33 -10.17 -3.33 3.91
C GLY A 33 -10.37 -3.62 5.39
N PHE A 34 -9.53 -2.99 6.21
CA PHE A 34 -9.63 -3.03 7.65
C PHE A 34 -9.04 -1.77 8.29
N HIS A 35 -9.42 -1.57 9.54
CA HIS A 35 -8.85 -0.58 10.44
C HIS A 35 -7.99 -1.27 11.49
N MET A 36 -6.85 -0.69 11.82
CA MET A 36 -5.90 -1.18 12.82
C MET A 36 -5.29 -0.02 13.61
N ASN A 37 -4.63 -0.30 14.72
CA ASN A 37 -3.83 0.70 15.41
C ASN A 37 -2.63 1.10 14.53
N CYS A 38 -2.45 2.39 14.30
CA CYS A 38 -1.38 2.88 13.43
C CYS A 38 0.01 2.70 14.06
N PRO A 39 0.94 1.96 13.42
CA PRO A 39 2.31 1.85 13.92
C PRO A 39 3.13 3.12 13.64
N MET A 40 2.62 4.04 12.82
CA MET A 40 3.34 5.24 12.39
C MET A 40 3.15 6.44 13.32
N CYS A 41 2.17 6.43 14.25
CA CYS A 41 1.83 7.59 15.07
C CYS A 41 3.01 8.09 15.92
N THR A 42 3.68 7.20 16.65
CA THR A 42 4.79 7.56 17.55
C THR A 42 5.98 8.17 16.80
N SER A 43 6.35 7.59 15.66
CA SER A 43 7.40 8.12 14.78
C SER A 43 7.08 9.50 14.17
N ARG A 44 5.81 9.94 14.28
CA ARG A 44 5.30 11.19 13.73
C ARG A 44 4.95 12.23 14.79
N GLY A 45 5.36 12.00 16.04
CA GLY A 45 5.16 12.94 17.14
C GLY A 45 3.80 12.83 17.83
N GLU A 46 2.98 11.85 17.46
CA GLU A 46 1.69 11.59 18.10
C GLU A 46 1.77 10.47 19.14
N SER A 47 0.80 10.46 20.06
CA SER A 47 0.58 9.31 20.95
C SER A 47 0.27 8.03 20.17
N ALA A 48 0.61 6.88 20.76
CA ALA A 48 0.32 5.57 20.15
C ALA A 48 -1.19 5.43 19.87
N ASP A 49 -1.54 5.00 18.67
CA ASP A 49 -2.95 4.82 18.31
C ASP A 49 -3.54 3.61 19.03
N THR A 50 -4.67 3.83 19.69
CA THR A 50 -5.44 2.82 20.44
C THR A 50 -6.87 2.70 19.96
N LYS A 51 -7.26 3.49 18.94
CA LYS A 51 -8.65 3.60 18.47
C LYS A 51 -8.85 3.04 17.07
N MET A 52 -7.88 2.29 16.55
CA MET A 52 -7.88 1.71 15.21
C MET A 52 -8.16 2.75 14.11
N ARG A 53 -7.40 3.84 14.07
CA ARG A 53 -7.61 4.94 13.11
C ARG A 53 -6.90 4.73 11.79
N CYS A 54 -5.98 3.76 11.71
CA CYS A 54 -5.26 3.43 10.49
C CYS A 54 -6.14 2.56 9.59
N GLY A 55 -6.70 3.16 8.55
CA GLY A 55 -7.41 2.45 7.49
C GLY A 55 -6.44 1.90 6.45
N VAL A 56 -6.52 0.60 6.17
CA VAL A 56 -5.79 -0.10 5.10
C VAL A 56 -6.83 -0.71 4.16
N LYS A 57 -6.83 -0.29 2.89
CA LYS A 57 -7.82 -0.75 1.91
C LYS A 57 -7.20 -1.15 0.57
N PRO A 58 -7.69 -2.21 -0.09
CA PRO A 58 -7.34 -2.49 -1.48
C PRO A 58 -7.89 -1.36 -2.37
N ASP A 59 -7.21 -1.10 -3.49
CA ASP A 59 -7.57 -0.02 -4.39
C ASP A 59 -7.14 -0.34 -5.83
N GLN A 60 -8.03 -1.00 -6.58
CA GLN A 60 -7.86 -1.31 -8.02
C GLN A 60 -6.47 -1.91 -8.36
N GLY A 61 -6.11 -3.03 -7.72
CA GLY A 61 -4.78 -3.66 -7.86
C GLY A 61 -3.67 -3.00 -7.04
N GLY A 62 -3.97 -1.87 -6.39
CA GLY A 62 -3.11 -1.18 -5.45
C GLY A 62 -3.60 -1.27 -4.00
N VAL A 63 -3.02 -0.42 -3.16
CA VAL A 63 -3.38 -0.29 -1.74
C VAL A 63 -3.32 1.17 -1.32
N VAL A 64 -4.24 1.57 -0.46
CA VAL A 64 -4.27 2.90 0.15
C VAL A 64 -4.30 2.75 1.66
N ILE A 65 -3.45 3.54 2.32
CA ILE A 65 -3.32 3.56 3.78
C ILE A 65 -3.43 5.00 4.25
N PHE A 66 -4.21 5.22 5.30
CA PHE A 66 -4.37 6.51 5.94
C PHE A 66 -4.60 6.35 7.44
N ASP A 67 -4.17 7.34 8.23
CA ASP A 67 -4.44 7.43 9.66
C ASP A 67 -4.97 8.82 10.01
N PHE A 68 -6.03 8.87 10.81
CA PHE A 68 -6.70 10.11 11.19
C PHE A 68 -6.09 10.80 12.42
N ASN A 69 -5.15 10.17 13.13
CA ASN A 69 -4.49 10.77 14.29
C ASN A 69 -3.22 11.53 13.87
N CYS A 70 -2.24 10.81 13.32
CA CYS A 70 -0.94 11.39 12.94
C CYS A 70 -0.87 11.89 11.49
N GLY A 71 -2.00 11.83 10.77
CA GLY A 71 -2.07 12.20 9.36
C GLY A 71 -1.21 11.33 8.44
N PHE A 72 -0.80 10.13 8.89
CA PHE A 72 -0.05 9.20 8.05
C PHE A 72 -0.88 8.88 6.81
N LYS A 73 -0.26 8.94 5.64
CA LYS A 73 -0.89 8.56 4.39
C LYS A 73 0.14 8.02 3.42
N THR A 74 -0.24 6.94 2.74
CA THR A 74 0.54 6.38 1.63
C THR A 74 -0.37 5.59 0.72
N ARG A 75 0.09 5.37 -0.51
CA ARG A 75 -0.55 4.46 -1.46
C ARG A 75 0.52 3.76 -2.28
N TRP A 76 0.12 2.69 -2.94
CA TRP A 76 0.87 2.09 -4.02
C TRP A 76 -0.09 1.65 -5.12
N LYS A 77 0.34 1.77 -6.38
CA LYS A 77 -0.40 1.27 -7.54
C LYS A 77 0.56 0.54 -8.50
N PRO A 78 0.06 -0.39 -9.33
CA PRO A 78 0.87 -1.05 -10.35
C PRO A 78 1.66 -0.04 -11.21
N GLY A 79 2.92 -0.38 -11.50
CA GLY A 79 3.85 0.46 -12.27
C GLY A 79 4.62 1.52 -11.46
N GLU A 80 4.31 1.71 -10.18
CA GLU A 80 5.08 2.60 -9.30
C GLU A 80 6.06 1.82 -8.40
N LEU A 81 7.14 2.50 -7.99
CA LEU A 81 8.00 2.01 -6.90
C LEU A 81 7.36 2.32 -5.54
N LEU A 82 7.82 1.64 -4.48
CA LEU A 82 7.36 1.96 -3.12
C LEU A 82 7.84 3.36 -2.70
N SER A 83 6.91 4.19 -2.25
CA SER A 83 7.24 5.47 -1.62
C SER A 83 8.02 5.24 -0.30
N LYS A 84 8.76 6.25 0.16
CA LYS A 84 9.43 6.20 1.47
C LYS A 84 8.45 5.88 2.61
N ASN A 85 7.25 6.48 2.60
CA ASN A 85 6.21 6.20 3.58
C ASN A 85 5.70 4.75 3.51
N MET A 86 5.55 4.18 2.31
CA MET A 86 5.15 2.78 2.15
C MET A 86 6.23 1.84 2.70
N GLN A 87 7.50 2.09 2.39
CA GLN A 87 8.60 1.29 2.92
C GLN A 87 8.68 1.37 4.45
N ALA A 88 8.56 2.57 5.02
CA ALA A 88 8.54 2.77 6.46
C ALA A 88 7.35 2.04 7.12
N PHE A 89 6.17 2.07 6.49
CA PHE A 89 5.01 1.33 6.98
C PHE A 89 5.21 -0.19 6.95
N LEU A 90 5.74 -0.74 5.85
CA LEU A 90 6.04 -2.17 5.74
C LEU A 90 7.01 -2.61 6.84
N GLN A 91 8.06 -1.83 7.10
CA GLN A 91 8.99 -2.09 8.19
C GLN A 91 8.29 -2.00 9.56
N ALA A 92 7.42 -1.00 9.75
CA ALA A 92 6.71 -0.79 11.02
C ALA A 92 5.70 -1.89 11.35
N ILE A 93 5.14 -2.57 10.35
CA ILE A 93 4.30 -3.77 10.54
C ILE A 93 5.12 -5.07 10.61
N GLY A 94 6.46 -5.00 10.57
CA GLY A 94 7.34 -6.16 10.74
C GLY A 94 7.72 -6.90 9.46
N VAL A 95 7.51 -6.32 8.27
CA VAL A 95 8.02 -6.92 7.02
C VAL A 95 9.55 -6.87 7.02
N PRO A 96 10.25 -8.00 6.82
CA PRO A 96 11.72 -8.03 6.78
C PRO A 96 12.29 -7.12 5.70
N SER A 97 13.44 -6.50 5.97
CA SER A 97 14.12 -5.62 5.00
C SER A 97 14.50 -6.34 3.70
N SER A 98 14.82 -7.64 3.77
CA SER A 98 15.06 -8.50 2.61
C SER A 98 13.80 -8.66 1.75
N GLU A 99 12.63 -8.77 2.37
CA GLU A 99 11.35 -8.85 1.67
C GLU A 99 10.94 -7.51 1.06
N VAL A 100 11.14 -6.39 1.77
CA VAL A 100 10.96 -5.04 1.19
C VAL A 100 11.87 -4.83 -0.02
N SER A 101 13.11 -5.30 0.04
CA SER A 101 14.06 -5.25 -1.09
C SER A 101 13.59 -6.10 -2.27
N ARG A 102 13.09 -7.31 -2.00
CA ARG A 102 12.50 -8.20 -3.01
C ARG A 102 11.28 -7.57 -3.69
N LEU A 103 10.40 -6.92 -2.91
CA LEU A 103 9.26 -6.17 -3.44
C LEU A 103 9.72 -5.04 -4.35
N ASN A 104 10.69 -4.22 -3.92
CA ASN A 104 11.25 -3.15 -4.74
C ASN A 104 11.84 -3.66 -6.07
N HIS A 105 12.55 -4.79 -6.05
CA HIS A 105 13.07 -5.40 -7.27
C HIS A 105 11.94 -5.87 -8.21
N LYS A 106 10.91 -6.54 -7.67
CA LYS A 106 9.72 -6.95 -8.45
C LYS A 106 9.04 -5.73 -9.10
N LEU A 107 8.93 -4.63 -8.36
CA LEU A 107 8.32 -3.38 -8.84
C LEU A 107 9.14 -2.69 -9.93
N PHE A 108 10.46 -2.71 -9.79
CA PHE A 108 11.35 -2.17 -10.82
C PHE A 108 11.19 -2.93 -12.14
N THR A 109 11.16 -4.26 -12.08
CA THR A 109 10.90 -5.11 -13.25
C THR A 109 9.52 -4.84 -13.85
N LEU A 110 8.47 -4.77 -13.03
CA LEU A 110 7.11 -4.48 -13.48
C LEU A 110 7.04 -3.12 -14.20
N ARG A 111 7.63 -2.08 -13.61
CA ARG A 111 7.73 -0.75 -14.21
C ARG A 111 8.44 -0.79 -15.57
N GLY A 112 9.53 -1.55 -15.68
CA GLY A 112 10.28 -1.71 -16.94
C GLY A 112 9.50 -2.45 -18.03
N ILE A 113 8.62 -3.39 -17.66
CA ILE A 113 7.72 -4.05 -18.61
C ILE A 113 6.65 -3.06 -19.08
N LEU A 114 6.01 -2.36 -18.14
CA LEU A 114 4.94 -1.40 -18.44
C LEU A 114 5.44 -0.22 -19.27
N SER A 115 6.66 0.26 -19.05
CA SER A 115 7.24 1.34 -19.85
C SER A 115 7.47 1.00 -21.32
N LYS A 116 7.50 -0.31 -21.68
CA LYS A 116 7.68 -0.77 -23.06
C LYS A 116 6.36 -0.92 -23.83
N SER A 117 5.21 -0.75 -23.18
CA SER A 117 3.89 -0.79 -23.82
C SER A 117 3.06 0.40 -23.35
N PRO A 118 2.94 1.45 -24.17
CA PRO A 118 2.08 2.59 -23.86
C PRO A 118 0.61 2.19 -23.64
N GLU A 119 0.14 1.15 -24.32
CA GLU A 119 -1.21 0.60 -24.15
C GLU A 119 -1.41 0.01 -22.76
N ALA A 120 -0.37 -0.62 -22.18
CA ALA A 120 -0.40 -1.15 -20.83
C ALA A 120 -0.56 -0.06 -19.77
N MET A 121 0.01 1.12 -20.01
CA MET A 121 -0.13 2.26 -19.10
C MET A 121 -1.58 2.74 -19.00
N ASN A 122 -2.35 2.64 -20.09
CA ASN A 122 -3.78 2.99 -20.11
C ASN A 122 -4.66 1.97 -19.36
N LEU A 123 -4.15 0.76 -19.11
CA LEU A 123 -4.84 -0.27 -18.34
C LEU A 123 -4.62 -0.11 -16.83
N ILE A 124 -3.71 0.77 -16.40
CA ILE A 124 -3.46 1.03 -14.98
C ILE A 124 -4.59 1.93 -14.46
N PRO A 125 -5.43 1.45 -13.53
CA PRO A 125 -6.51 2.24 -12.99
C PRO A 125 -6.00 3.48 -12.24
N GLU A 126 -6.80 4.54 -12.24
CA GLU A 126 -6.59 5.65 -11.33
C GLU A 126 -6.84 5.18 -9.89
N THR A 127 -5.83 5.37 -9.03
CA THR A 127 -5.91 5.01 -7.62
C THR A 127 -6.32 6.20 -6.78
N THR A 128 -7.05 5.89 -5.71
CA THR A 128 -7.49 6.85 -4.73
C THR A 128 -6.28 7.53 -4.10
N ARG A 129 -6.19 8.86 -4.22
CA ARG A 129 -5.25 9.65 -3.43
C ARG A 129 -5.92 9.93 -2.09
N PRO A 130 -5.38 9.44 -0.96
CA PRO A 130 -5.95 9.74 0.34
C PRO A 130 -5.83 11.25 0.61
N SER A 131 -6.96 11.96 0.53
CA SER A 131 -7.10 13.36 0.90
C SER A 131 -8.05 13.44 2.09
N PHE A 132 -7.51 13.79 3.25
CA PHE A 132 -8.28 14.18 4.42
C PHE A 132 -7.71 15.50 4.90
N GLN A 133 -8.59 16.43 5.28
CA GLN A 133 -8.17 17.66 5.95
C GLN A 133 -7.63 17.25 7.32
N THR A 134 -6.33 17.46 7.54
CA THR A 134 -5.78 17.49 8.90
C THR A 134 -6.37 18.73 9.56
N THR A 135 -7.17 18.55 10.61
CA THR A 135 -7.65 19.65 11.46
C THR A 135 -6.49 20.42 12.05
#